data_AF-A0A0N1HZJ1-F1
#
_entry.id   AF-A0A0N1HZJ1-F1
#
_cell.length_a   1.000
_cell.length_b   1.000
_cell.length_c   1.000
_cell.angle_alpha   90.00
_cell.angle_beta   90.00
_cell.angle_gamma   90.00
#
_symmetry.space_group_name_H-M   'P 1'
#
loop_
_entity.id
_entity.type
_entity.pdbx_description
1 polymer ?
#
loop_
_entity_poly.entity_id
_entity_poly.type
_entity_poly.pdbx_seq_one_letter_code
_entity_poly.pdbx_strand_id
1 'polypeptide(L)'
;MPTRLTKTRKHRGHVSAGHGRVGKHRKHPGGRGMAGGQHHHRTNIDKYHPGYFGKVGMRYFHKTQNQFWKPTINLEKLWSLVPQETREAYISKKKTDTAPGRIPEIPIVVRARYFSKEAERKIKEAGGVVELVA
;
A
#
# COMPACT_ATOMS: atom_id res chain seq x y z
N MET A 1 18.67 -19.68 -1.82
CA MET A 1 18.97 -20.42 -3.07
C MET A 1 20.15 -21.35 -2.81
N PRO A 2 20.02 -22.67 -3.04
CA PRO A 2 21.13 -23.61 -2.85
C PRO A 2 22.23 -23.36 -3.87
N THR A 3 23.48 -23.65 -3.48
CA THR A 3 24.68 -23.38 -4.28
C THR A 3 24.67 -24.07 -5.66
N ARG A 4 24.04 -25.24 -5.76
CA ARG A 4 23.91 -26.04 -6.99
C ARG A 4 23.18 -25.30 -8.12
N LEU A 5 22.25 -24.40 -7.80
CA LEU A 5 21.43 -23.70 -8.80
C LEU A 5 22.02 -22.33 -9.20
N THR A 6 23.19 -21.96 -8.67
CA THR A 6 23.81 -20.66 -8.98
C THR A 6 24.39 -20.63 -10.39
N LYS A 7 24.30 -19.47 -11.05
CA LYS A 7 24.92 -19.24 -12.37
C LYS A 7 26.43 -19.48 -12.34
N THR A 8 27.08 -19.19 -11.20
CA THR A 8 28.52 -19.44 -10.97
C THR A 8 28.93 -20.88 -11.27
N ARG A 9 28.10 -21.88 -10.97
CA ARG A 9 28.40 -23.29 -11.30
C ARG A 9 28.42 -23.55 -12.80
N LYS A 10 27.52 -22.89 -13.55
CA LYS A 10 27.45 -22.97 -15.02
C LYS A 10 28.59 -22.23 -15.72
N HIS A 11 29.27 -21.30 -15.03
CA HIS A 11 30.37 -20.52 -15.59
C HIS A 11 31.76 -21.18 -15.45
N ARG A 12 31.88 -22.37 -14.83
CA ARG A 12 33.15 -23.11 -14.78
C ARG A 12 33.60 -23.49 -16.20
N GLY A 13 34.87 -23.25 -16.53
CA GLY A 13 35.42 -23.40 -17.88
C GLY A 13 35.35 -22.12 -18.74
N HIS A 14 34.56 -21.12 -18.37
CA HIS A 14 34.56 -19.81 -19.03
C HIS A 14 35.55 -18.86 -18.38
N VAL A 15 36.50 -18.33 -19.16
CA VAL A 15 37.64 -17.51 -18.67
C VAL A 15 37.24 -16.29 -17.83
N SER A 16 36.17 -15.58 -18.19
CA SER A 16 35.76 -14.33 -17.51
C SER A 16 34.49 -14.47 -16.65
N ALA A 17 34.01 -15.70 -16.44
CA ALA A 17 32.82 -16.01 -15.65
C ALA A 17 31.56 -15.17 -15.98
N GLY A 18 31.41 -14.72 -17.23
CA GLY A 18 30.27 -13.92 -17.69
C GLY A 18 30.40 -12.41 -17.52
N HIS A 19 31.53 -11.90 -17.02
CA HIS A 19 31.72 -10.45 -16.82
C HIS A 19 32.41 -9.71 -17.99
N GLY A 20 32.55 -10.38 -19.14
CA GLY A 20 33.20 -9.83 -20.33
C GLY A 20 34.74 -9.86 -20.27
N ARG A 21 35.39 -10.01 -21.44
CA ARG A 21 36.87 -10.12 -21.54
C ARG A 21 37.59 -8.77 -21.53
N VAL A 22 37.04 -7.78 -22.23
CA VAL A 22 37.70 -6.47 -22.47
C VAL A 22 37.59 -5.56 -21.25
N GLY A 23 36.36 -5.30 -20.77
CA GLY A 23 36.14 -4.35 -19.67
C GLY A 23 36.70 -4.79 -18.32
N LYS A 24 36.82 -6.12 -18.09
CA LYS A 24 37.23 -6.80 -16.85
C LYS A 24 36.43 -6.39 -15.62
N HIS A 25 35.95 -7.36 -14.85
CA HIS A 25 35.23 -7.06 -13.61
C HIS A 25 36.14 -6.40 -12.58
N ARG A 26 35.77 -5.21 -12.09
CA ARG A 26 36.46 -4.48 -11.01
C ARG A 26 35.50 -4.20 -9.87
N LYS A 27 36.06 -3.94 -8.68
CA LYS A 27 35.28 -3.84 -7.43
C LYS A 27 34.18 -2.76 -7.49
N HIS A 28 34.51 -1.51 -7.82
CA HIS A 28 33.55 -0.38 -7.87
C HIS A 28 33.96 0.68 -8.92
N PRO A 29 33.73 0.46 -10.22
CA PRO A 29 34.22 1.35 -11.28
C PRO A 29 33.51 2.72 -11.33
N GLY A 30 32.25 2.81 -10.90
CA GLY A 30 31.46 4.06 -10.93
C GLY A 30 31.28 4.72 -9.56
N GLY A 31 32.02 4.27 -8.54
CA GLY A 31 31.83 4.66 -7.14
C GLY A 31 31.01 3.65 -6.34
N ARG A 32 30.75 3.97 -5.05
CA ARG A 32 30.01 3.12 -4.11
C ARG A 32 28.66 3.75 -3.79
N GLY A 33 27.61 2.94 -3.70
CA GLY A 33 26.28 3.40 -3.33
C GLY A 33 25.73 4.47 -4.29
N MET A 34 25.25 5.59 -3.73
CA MET A 34 24.65 6.72 -4.47
C MET A 34 25.67 7.76 -4.98
N ALA A 35 26.96 7.41 -5.00
CA ALA A 35 28.00 8.30 -5.55
C ALA A 35 27.68 8.69 -7.00
N GLY A 36 27.97 9.94 -7.35
CA GLY A 36 27.73 10.46 -8.69
C GLY A 36 26.30 10.84 -9.02
N GLY A 37 25.37 10.81 -8.06
CA GLY A 37 23.94 11.05 -8.32
C GLY A 37 23.61 12.41 -8.93
N GLN A 38 24.41 13.45 -8.69
CA GLN A 38 24.29 14.77 -9.36
C GLN A 38 25.28 14.97 -10.52
N HIS A 39 26.13 13.97 -10.77
CA HIS A 39 27.24 14.03 -11.72
C HIS A 39 27.05 12.94 -12.80
N HIS A 40 27.96 11.97 -12.87
CA HIS A 40 27.98 10.92 -13.89
C HIS A 40 26.83 9.90 -13.80
N HIS A 41 26.05 9.89 -12.70
CA HIS A 41 24.82 9.10 -12.56
C HIS A 41 23.54 9.96 -12.60
N ARG A 42 23.64 11.27 -12.90
CA ARG A 42 22.50 12.19 -12.93
C ARG A 42 21.35 11.72 -13.81
N THR A 43 21.65 11.25 -15.03
CA THR A 43 20.64 10.75 -15.96
C THR A 43 19.79 9.62 -15.37
N ASN A 44 20.39 8.74 -14.56
CA ASN A 44 19.66 7.66 -13.91
C ASN A 44 18.76 8.17 -12.77
N ILE A 45 19.22 9.16 -12.01
CA ILE A 45 18.44 9.77 -10.93
C ILE A 45 17.29 10.60 -11.49
N ASP A 46 17.55 11.47 -12.44
CA ASP A 46 16.51 12.35 -13.00
C ASP A 46 15.42 11.55 -13.73
N LYS A 47 15.79 10.45 -14.39
CA LYS A 47 14.85 9.61 -15.13
C LYS A 47 13.96 8.76 -14.23
N TYR A 48 14.53 8.10 -13.23
CA TYR A 48 13.81 7.09 -12.44
C TYR A 48 13.47 7.54 -11.01
N HIS A 49 14.15 8.57 -10.51
CA HIS A 49 14.00 9.08 -9.15
C HIS A 49 13.85 10.62 -9.14
N PRO A 50 12.85 11.17 -9.86
CA PRO A 50 12.62 12.62 -9.86
C PRO A 50 12.28 13.11 -8.44
N GLY A 51 12.86 14.24 -8.04
CA GLY A 51 12.69 14.81 -6.70
C GLY A 51 13.55 14.16 -5.61
N TYR A 52 14.50 13.29 -5.96
CA TYR A 52 15.41 12.68 -4.98
C TYR A 52 16.30 13.72 -4.28
N PHE A 53 16.76 14.74 -5.01
CA PHE A 53 17.54 15.84 -4.45
C PHE A 53 16.67 17.03 -4.12
N GLY A 54 16.93 17.66 -2.97
CA GLY A 54 16.23 18.83 -2.49
C GLY A 54 15.69 18.64 -1.07
N LYS A 55 15.16 19.71 -0.49
CA LYS A 55 14.49 19.69 0.82
C LYS A 55 13.12 20.32 0.67
N VAL A 56 12.10 19.66 1.21
CA VAL A 56 10.71 20.12 1.13
C VAL A 56 10.07 20.06 2.53
N GLY A 57 9.21 21.03 2.83
CA GLY A 57 8.35 21.02 4.02
C GLY A 57 9.03 21.38 5.34
N MET A 58 8.26 21.29 6.42
CA MET A 58 8.66 21.61 7.79
C MET A 58 9.19 20.38 8.54
N ARG A 59 10.10 20.59 9.49
CA ARG A 59 10.58 19.52 10.40
C ARG A 59 9.55 19.26 11.49
N TYR A 60 9.25 17.99 11.76
CA TYR A 60 8.44 17.57 12.91
C TYR A 60 9.37 16.96 13.96
N PHE A 61 9.54 17.63 15.11
CA PHE A 61 10.35 17.11 16.22
C PHE A 61 9.53 16.20 17.13
N HIS A 62 10.16 15.14 17.66
CA HIS A 62 9.52 14.14 18.54
C HIS A 62 8.21 13.56 17.96
N LYS A 63 8.22 13.18 16.68
CA LYS A 63 7.06 12.58 16.04
C LYS A 63 6.78 11.17 16.58
N THR A 64 5.71 11.00 17.35
CA THR A 64 5.19 9.69 17.76
C THR A 64 4.11 9.22 16.79
N GLN A 65 4.29 8.06 16.15
CA GLN A 65 3.37 7.57 15.12
C GLN A 65 1.96 7.22 15.65
N ASN A 66 1.85 6.86 16.93
CA ASN A 66 0.58 6.48 17.56
C ASN A 66 -0.45 7.63 17.59
N GLN A 67 0.00 8.89 17.67
CA GLN A 67 -0.89 10.06 17.61
C GLN A 67 -1.56 10.22 16.23
N PHE A 68 -0.92 9.71 15.17
CA PHE A 68 -1.41 9.75 13.80
C PHE A 68 -2.13 8.45 13.39
N TRP A 69 -2.29 7.51 14.33
CA TRP A 69 -2.92 6.25 14.02
C TRP A 69 -4.41 6.46 13.76
N LYS A 70 -4.78 6.39 12.48
CA LYS A 70 -6.14 6.54 11.97
C LYS A 70 -6.35 5.59 10.80
N PRO A 71 -6.52 4.28 11.04
CA PRO A 71 -6.81 3.33 9.98
C PRO A 71 -8.17 3.66 9.33
N THR A 72 -8.24 3.49 8.02
CA THR A 72 -9.44 3.80 7.23
C THR A 72 -10.03 2.53 6.63
N ILE A 73 -11.35 2.41 6.64
CA ILE A 73 -12.09 1.37 5.92
C ILE A 73 -13.12 2.02 5.00
N ASN A 74 -13.24 1.50 3.77
CA ASN A 74 -14.23 1.96 2.81
C ASN A 74 -15.58 1.29 3.06
N LEU A 75 -16.68 1.98 2.71
CA LEU A 75 -18.06 1.50 2.92
C LEU A 75 -18.30 0.10 2.32
N GLU A 76 -17.74 -0.18 1.14
CA GLU A 76 -17.88 -1.47 0.44
C GLU A 76 -17.37 -2.66 1.28
N LYS A 77 -16.38 -2.42 2.15
CA LYS A 77 -15.76 -3.43 3.00
C LYS A 77 -16.40 -3.54 4.38
N LEU A 78 -17.42 -2.74 4.71
CA LEU A 78 -18.08 -2.84 6.02
C LEU A 78 -18.75 -4.22 6.20
N TRP A 79 -19.35 -4.76 5.15
CA TRP A 79 -19.99 -6.08 5.18
C TRP A 79 -19.02 -7.26 5.29
N SER A 80 -17.71 -7.05 5.11
CA SER A 80 -16.72 -8.10 5.39
C SER A 80 -16.38 -8.22 6.88
N LEU A 81 -16.76 -7.23 7.70
CA LEU A 81 -16.60 -7.30 9.16
C LEU A 81 -17.69 -8.17 9.81
N VAL A 82 -18.79 -8.41 9.10
CA VAL A 82 -19.91 -9.24 9.56
C VAL A 82 -19.65 -10.70 9.18
N PRO A 83 -19.84 -11.66 10.09
CA PRO A 83 -19.75 -13.09 9.77
C PRO A 83 -20.68 -13.49 8.62
N GLN A 84 -20.24 -14.46 7.80
CA GLN A 84 -20.93 -14.85 6.57
C GLN A 84 -22.35 -15.36 6.83
N GLU A 85 -22.55 -16.17 7.88
CA GLU A 85 -23.87 -16.69 8.27
C GLU A 85 -24.89 -15.58 8.55
N THR A 86 -24.45 -14.54 9.27
CA THR A 86 -25.30 -13.37 9.58
C THR A 86 -25.60 -12.58 8.32
N ARG A 87 -24.60 -12.39 7.45
CA ARG A 87 -24.77 -11.68 6.18
C ARG A 87 -25.79 -12.37 5.27
N GLU A 88 -25.70 -13.69 5.11
CA GLU A 88 -26.63 -14.47 4.30
C GLU A 88 -28.05 -14.46 4.87
N ALA A 89 -28.19 -14.45 6.20
CA ALA A 89 -29.50 -14.33 6.86
C ALA A 89 -30.21 -13.00 6.55
N TYR A 90 -29.47 -11.88 6.49
CA TYR A 90 -30.04 -10.58 6.12
C TYR A 90 -30.27 -10.44 4.60
N ILE A 91 -29.40 -11.02 3.76
CA ILE A 91 -29.58 -11.03 2.30
C ILE A 91 -30.80 -11.89 1.90
N SER A 92 -31.03 -13.00 2.58
CA SER A 92 -32.15 -13.93 2.30
C SER A 92 -33.52 -13.45 2.81
N LYS A 93 -33.63 -12.24 3.37
CA LYS A 93 -34.88 -11.62 3.88
C LYS A 93 -35.67 -12.47 4.89
N LYS A 94 -35.04 -13.43 5.57
CA LYS A 94 -35.69 -14.21 6.65
C LYS A 94 -36.03 -13.37 7.90
N LYS A 95 -35.51 -12.14 8.00
CA LYS A 95 -35.96 -11.09 8.93
C LYS A 95 -36.51 -9.91 8.11
N THR A 96 -37.77 -9.58 8.35
CA THR A 96 -38.60 -8.64 7.59
C THR A 96 -38.45 -7.21 8.06
N ASP A 97 -37.27 -6.63 7.91
CA ASP A 97 -37.10 -5.18 7.94
C ASP A 97 -36.06 -4.84 6.88
N THR A 98 -36.47 -4.46 5.65
CA THR A 98 -35.77 -3.50 4.71
C THR A 98 -36.18 -3.52 3.22
N ALA A 99 -36.14 -2.33 2.59
CA ALA A 99 -36.41 -1.99 1.17
C ALA A 99 -35.15 -2.17 0.26
N PRO A 100 -35.16 -1.97 -1.09
CA PRO A 100 -34.04 -2.34 -2.00
C PRO A 100 -33.30 -1.22 -2.82
N GLY A 101 -31.93 -1.18 -2.77
CA GLY A 101 -31.06 -0.33 -3.62
C GLY A 101 -29.53 -0.20 -3.28
N ARG A 102 -28.68 -0.67 -4.20
CA ARG A 102 -27.22 -0.47 -4.49
C ARG A 102 -26.12 -0.38 -3.41
N ILE A 103 -26.42 -0.19 -2.14
CA ILE A 103 -25.76 -0.87 -1.01
C ILE A 103 -26.68 -2.10 -0.75
N PRO A 104 -26.34 -3.19 -0.03
CA PRO A 104 -27.45 -3.94 0.56
C PRO A 104 -28.26 -2.88 1.31
N GLU A 105 -29.49 -2.56 0.91
CA GLU A 105 -30.33 -1.49 1.52
C GLU A 105 -30.81 -1.92 2.92
N ILE A 106 -29.89 -2.54 3.64
CA ILE A 106 -29.95 -2.95 5.00
C ILE A 106 -29.26 -1.81 5.75
N PRO A 107 -30.02 -0.99 6.50
CA PRO A 107 -29.52 0.00 7.42
C PRO A 107 -28.46 -0.63 8.30
N ILE A 108 -27.29 0.00 8.30
CA ILE A 108 -26.21 -0.35 9.20
C ILE A 108 -25.96 0.80 10.16
N VAL A 109 -25.73 0.46 11.42
CA VAL A 109 -25.22 1.42 12.40
C VAL A 109 -23.70 1.31 12.38
N VAL A 110 -23.03 2.39 11.98
CA VAL A 110 -21.57 2.42 11.89
C VAL A 110 -21.03 3.27 13.03
N ARG A 111 -20.27 2.65 13.93
CA ARG A 111 -19.63 3.29 15.09
C ARG A 111 -18.16 3.54 14.78
N ALA A 112 -17.74 4.80 14.65
CA ALA A 112 -16.34 5.14 14.41
C ALA A 112 -15.98 6.54 14.94
N ARG A 113 -14.67 6.79 15.11
CA ARG A 113 -14.15 8.11 15.54
C ARG A 113 -14.31 9.20 14.49
N TYR A 114 -14.25 8.83 13.21
CA TYR A 114 -14.22 9.77 12.10
C TYR A 114 -14.98 9.22 10.90
N PHE A 115 -15.66 10.12 10.18
CA PHE A 115 -16.35 9.84 8.93
C PHE A 115 -15.95 10.87 7.88
N SER A 116 -15.91 10.47 6.61
CA SER A 116 -15.89 11.44 5.52
C SER A 116 -17.32 11.94 5.24
N LYS A 117 -17.45 13.16 4.73
CA LYS A 117 -18.76 13.75 4.39
C LYS A 117 -19.56 12.88 3.43
N GLU A 118 -18.87 12.27 2.45
CA GLU A 118 -19.51 11.37 1.49
C GLU A 118 -19.93 10.04 2.13
N ALA A 119 -19.12 9.50 3.05
CA ALA A 119 -19.45 8.26 3.74
C ALA A 119 -20.70 8.44 4.63
N GLU A 120 -20.76 9.53 5.37
CA GLU A 120 -21.92 9.88 6.19
C GLU A 120 -23.19 10.01 5.35
N ARG A 121 -23.11 10.73 4.21
CA ARG A 121 -24.24 10.88 3.29
C ARG A 121 -24.75 9.52 2.80
N LYS A 122 -23.87 8.65 2.31
CA LYS A 122 -24.24 7.33 1.77
C LYS A 122 -24.83 6.40 2.83
N ILE A 123 -24.32 6.45 4.07
CA ILE A 123 -24.88 5.65 5.18
C ILE A 123 -26.32 6.11 5.48
N LYS A 124 -26.56 7.43 5.53
CA LYS A 124 -27.90 7.98 5.76
C LYS A 124 -28.85 7.71 4.60
N GLU A 125 -28.38 7.80 3.36
CA GLU A 125 -29.16 7.45 2.16
C GLU A 125 -29.58 5.98 2.15
N ALA A 126 -28.74 5.07 2.65
CA ALA A 126 -29.08 3.65 2.84
C ALA A 126 -29.98 3.38 4.07
N GLY A 127 -30.46 4.42 4.75
CA GLY A 127 -31.28 4.32 5.96
C GLY A 127 -30.50 3.97 7.23
N GLY A 128 -29.17 3.92 7.18
CA GLY A 128 -28.29 3.64 8.31
C GLY A 128 -28.03 4.85 9.21
N VAL A 129 -27.36 4.60 10.34
CA VAL A 129 -27.03 5.62 11.35
C VAL A 129 -25.52 5.68 11.55
N VAL A 130 -25.01 6.90 11.71
CA VAL A 130 -23.61 7.18 11.99
C VAL A 130 -23.47 7.55 13.46
N GLU A 131 -22.72 6.75 14.22
CA GLU A 131 -22.43 7.00 15.63
C GLU A 131 -20.96 7.36 15.81
N LEU A 132 -20.72 8.53 16.40
CA LEU A 132 -19.38 8.97 16.77
C LEU A 132 -18.98 8.33 18.10
N VAL A 133 -17.81 7.68 18.13
CA VAL A 133 -17.21 7.09 19.34
C VAL A 133 -15.84 7.72 19.59
N ALA A 134 -15.43 7.82 20.86
CA ALA A 134 -14.14 8.35 21.27
C ALA A 134 -13.06 7.28 21.40
#